data_AF-A0A517TDY4-F1
#
_entry.id   AF-A0A517TDY4-F1
#
_cell.length_a   1.000
_cell.length_b   1.000
_cell.length_c   1.000
_cell.angle_alpha   90.00
_cell.angle_beta   90.00
_cell.angle_gamma   90.00
#
_symmetry.space_group_name_H-M   'P 1'
#
loop_
_entity.id
_entity.type
_entity.pdbx_description
1 polymer ?
#
loop_
_entity_poly.entity_id
_entity_poly.type
_entity_poly.pdbx_seq_one_letter_code
_entity_poly.pdbx_strand_id
1 'polypeptide(L)'
;MYDTAEVDETTDTTVREVPQVVKEVTTRTSWGTWRTVDYPTGRKFREFVSHIYVGKLPLIHFVVGKDPDTNRGKTARGIIAIGRWAVGVVAIGQCALGIFAIGQFAIGLLGGMGQFILGTVVVGQFAGGVLFSLGQFAAAYACIGQLGYGEYVLAQLGWGEHVWDTRGVDPIAKRFFGPLIP
;
A
#
# COMPACT_ATOMS: atom_id res chain seq x y z
N MET A 1 8.67 -32.08 23.19
CA MET A 1 7.67 -31.83 24.26
C MET A 1 7.78 -30.36 24.62
N TYR A 2 7.00 -29.49 23.96
CA TYR A 2 6.70 -28.06 24.24
C TYR A 2 5.81 -27.63 23.05
N ASP A 3 4.70 -26.91 23.12
CA ASP A 3 3.91 -26.30 24.19
C ASP A 3 2.48 -26.26 23.59
N THR A 4 1.50 -26.87 24.26
CA THR A 4 0.11 -26.87 23.81
C THR A 4 -0.49 -25.52 24.18
N ALA A 5 -0.37 -24.55 23.27
CA ALA A 5 -1.05 -23.27 23.38
C ALA A 5 -2.55 -23.50 23.65
N GLU A 6 -3.05 -22.86 24.71
CA GLU A 6 -4.44 -22.91 25.17
C GLU A 6 -5.43 -22.76 24.01
N VAL A 7 -6.32 -23.74 23.93
CA VAL A 7 -7.44 -23.77 22.98
C VAL A 7 -8.55 -22.91 23.58
N ASP A 8 -8.75 -21.72 23.02
CA ASP A 8 -9.95 -20.92 23.24
C ASP A 8 -11.14 -21.61 22.51
N GLU A 9 -12.13 -22.08 23.27
CA GLU A 9 -13.29 -22.87 22.82
C GLU A 9 -14.16 -22.19 21.74
N THR A 10 -13.95 -20.91 21.45
CA THR A 10 -14.70 -20.18 20.40
C THR A 10 -14.11 -20.31 18.98
N THR A 11 -12.98 -21.00 18.82
CA THR A 11 -12.20 -21.01 17.58
C THR A 11 -12.14 -22.39 16.92
N ASP A 12 -12.81 -22.56 15.77
CA ASP A 12 -12.75 -23.80 14.98
C ASP A 12 -11.44 -23.86 14.17
N THR A 13 -10.64 -24.90 14.41
CA THR A 13 -9.30 -25.07 13.85
C THR A 13 -9.18 -26.40 13.12
N THR A 14 -8.93 -26.36 11.81
CA THR A 14 -8.70 -27.56 10.98
C THR A 14 -7.23 -27.66 10.57
N VAL A 15 -6.63 -28.84 10.73
CA VAL A 15 -5.23 -29.12 10.35
C VAL A 15 -5.19 -30.14 9.21
N ARG A 16 -4.45 -29.84 8.13
CA ARG A 16 -4.20 -30.78 7.02
C ARG A 16 -2.70 -30.98 6.81
N GLU A 17 -2.31 -32.23 6.60
CA GLU A 17 -0.96 -32.57 6.12
C GLU A 17 -0.95 -32.58 4.58
N VAL A 18 -0.07 -31.79 3.97
CA VAL A 18 0.08 -31.68 2.51
C VAL A 18 1.51 -32.12 2.15
N PRO A 19 1.75 -32.95 1.10
CA PRO A 19 3.03 -33.64 0.84
C PRO A 19 4.28 -32.76 0.59
N GLN A 20 4.19 -31.44 0.75
CA GLN A 20 5.25 -30.43 0.56
C GLN A 20 5.26 -29.36 1.67
N VAL A 21 4.42 -29.50 2.69
CA VAL A 21 4.13 -28.49 3.72
C VAL A 21 4.15 -29.14 5.10
N VAL A 22 4.76 -28.51 6.09
CA VAL A 22 4.90 -29.09 7.45
C VAL A 22 3.55 -29.10 8.16
N LYS A 23 2.80 -28.00 8.04
CA LYS A 23 1.50 -27.84 8.69
C LYS A 23 0.69 -26.79 7.98
N GLU A 24 -0.53 -27.13 7.58
CA GLU A 24 -1.55 -26.17 7.17
C GLU A 24 -2.61 -26.08 8.26
N VAL A 25 -2.81 -24.88 8.79
CA VAL A 25 -3.78 -24.58 9.85
C VAL A 25 -4.75 -23.55 9.31
N THR A 26 -6.03 -23.90 9.29
CA THR A 26 -7.10 -22.93 9.05
C THR A 26 -7.83 -22.69 10.34
N THR A 27 -7.90 -21.42 10.75
CA THR A 27 -8.49 -20.97 12.01
C THR A 27 -9.59 -19.98 11.68
N ARG A 28 -10.83 -20.31 12.05
CA ARG A 28 -11.97 -19.40 11.86
C ARG A 28 -12.20 -18.62 13.15
N THR A 29 -12.09 -17.30 13.07
CA THR A 29 -12.41 -16.38 14.16
C THR A 29 -13.79 -15.75 13.92
N SER A 30 -14.27 -14.90 14.83
CA SER A 30 -15.53 -14.18 14.65
C SER A 30 -15.51 -13.10 13.55
N TRP A 31 -14.33 -12.67 13.10
CA TRP A 31 -14.17 -11.57 12.12
C TRP A 31 -13.69 -12.04 10.74
N GLY A 32 -13.13 -13.24 10.66
CA GLY A 32 -12.59 -13.76 9.42
C GLY A 32 -11.97 -15.14 9.56
N THR A 33 -11.33 -15.58 8.49
CA THR A 33 -10.65 -16.87 8.42
C THR A 33 -9.16 -16.63 8.19
N TRP A 34 -8.34 -17.18 9.07
CA TRP A 34 -6.90 -17.26 8.91
C TRP A 34 -6.52 -18.60 8.26
N ARG A 35 -5.67 -18.55 7.24
CA ARG A 35 -4.99 -19.71 6.65
C ARG A 35 -3.49 -19.52 6.87
N THR A 36 -2.89 -20.36 7.70
CA THR A 36 -1.46 -20.33 7.99
C THR A 36 -0.81 -21.63 7.54
N VAL A 37 0.33 -21.50 6.87
CA VAL A 37 1.07 -22.61 6.30
C VAL A 37 2.54 -22.47 6.65
N ASP A 38 3.09 -23.49 7.30
CA ASP A 38 4.49 -23.57 7.69
C ASP A 38 5.26 -24.49 6.72
N TYR A 39 6.36 -23.99 6.15
CA TYR A 39 7.21 -24.74 5.23
C TYR A 39 8.43 -25.34 5.93
N PRO A 40 9.00 -26.46 5.43
CA PRO A 40 10.22 -27.06 6.00
C PRO A 40 11.41 -26.10 5.98
N THR A 41 11.42 -25.15 5.05
CA THR A 41 12.47 -24.13 4.91
C THR A 41 12.40 -23.03 5.98
N GLY A 42 11.47 -23.11 6.94
CA GLY A 42 11.21 -22.06 7.94
C GLY A 42 10.45 -20.83 7.42
N ARG A 43 10.05 -20.84 6.14
CA ARG A 43 9.17 -19.80 5.58
C ARG A 43 7.74 -20.04 6.04
N LYS A 44 6.94 -18.97 6.10
CA LYS A 44 5.52 -19.03 6.46
C LYS A 44 4.68 -18.34 5.41
N PHE A 45 3.52 -18.91 5.14
CA PHE A 45 2.43 -18.24 4.44
C PHE A 45 1.30 -17.97 5.43
N ARG A 46 0.74 -16.77 5.35
CA ARG A 46 -0.38 -16.31 6.17
C ARG A 46 -1.34 -15.53 5.29
N GLU A 47 -2.59 -15.96 5.30
CA GLU A 47 -3.69 -15.28 4.62
C GLU A 47 -4.80 -15.05 5.63
N PHE A 48 -5.40 -13.87 5.58
CA PHE A 48 -6.61 -13.54 6.33
C PHE A 48 -7.64 -12.96 5.38
N VAL A 49 -8.86 -13.48 5.47
CA VAL A 49 -10.01 -13.03 4.70
C VAL A 49 -11.15 -12.75 5.66
N SER A 50 -11.66 -11.51 5.67
CA SER A 50 -12.81 -11.14 6.50
C SER A 50 -14.08 -11.85 6.05
N HIS A 51 -14.99 -12.13 6.99
CA HIS A 51 -16.32 -12.67 6.64
C HIS A 51 -17.27 -11.64 6.06
N ILE A 52 -17.00 -10.35 6.28
CA ILE A 52 -17.76 -9.25 5.69
C ILE A 52 -17.30 -9.05 4.24
N TYR A 53 -18.26 -8.99 3.33
CA TYR A 53 -18.03 -8.73 1.91
C TYR A 53 -18.80 -7.49 1.46
N VAL A 54 -18.16 -6.70 0.61
CA VAL A 54 -18.79 -5.61 -0.13
C VAL A 54 -18.82 -6.04 -1.60
N GLY A 55 -19.98 -6.50 -2.05
CA GLY A 55 -20.12 -7.16 -3.34
C GLY A 55 -19.31 -8.47 -3.40
N LYS A 56 -18.33 -8.55 -4.31
CA LYS A 56 -17.46 -9.73 -4.49
C LYS A 56 -16.11 -9.63 -3.77
N LEU A 57 -15.88 -8.52 -3.05
CA LEU A 57 -14.61 -8.25 -2.38
C LEU A 57 -14.79 -8.39 -0.86
N PRO A 58 -13.88 -9.10 -0.17
CA PRO A 58 -13.86 -9.08 1.29
C PRO A 58 -13.51 -7.66 1.78
N LEU A 59 -14.03 -7.30 2.95
CA LEU A 59 -13.69 -6.05 3.62
C LEU A 59 -12.18 -5.94 3.87
N ILE A 60 -11.57 -7.00 4.39
CA ILE A 60 -10.13 -7.09 4.64
C ILE A 60 -9.58 -8.36 3.99
N HIS A 61 -8.51 -8.20 3.22
CA HIS A 61 -7.72 -9.30 2.70
C HIS A 61 -6.25 -9.03 2.96
N PHE A 62 -5.64 -9.86 3.80
CA PHE A 62 -4.22 -9.78 4.15
C PHE A 62 -3.51 -11.02 3.64
N VAL A 63 -2.34 -10.83 3.01
CA VAL A 63 -1.54 -11.93 2.45
C VAL A 63 -0.05 -11.67 2.68
N VAL A 64 0.62 -12.65 3.28
CA VAL A 64 2.09 -12.68 3.43
C VAL A 64 2.61 -14.07 3.07
N GLY A 65 3.70 -14.10 2.30
CA GLY A 65 4.37 -15.33 1.89
C GLY A 65 3.99 -15.80 0.49
N LYS A 66 4.45 -16.99 0.13
CA LYS A 66 4.09 -17.67 -1.13
C LYS A 66 2.98 -18.65 -0.85
N ASP A 67 1.99 -18.71 -1.73
CA ASP A 67 0.89 -19.65 -1.63
C ASP A 67 1.40 -21.09 -1.83
N PRO A 68 1.02 -22.06 -0.98
CA PRO A 68 1.44 -23.46 -1.13
C PRO A 68 0.97 -24.13 -2.41
N ASP A 69 -0.20 -23.76 -2.92
CA ASP A 69 -0.82 -24.47 -4.04
C ASP A 69 -0.18 -24.05 -5.37
N THR A 70 0.22 -22.78 -5.46
CA THR A 70 0.76 -22.20 -6.71
C THR A 70 2.26 -21.88 -6.64
N ASN A 71 2.86 -21.94 -5.44
CA ASN A 71 4.24 -21.56 -5.14
C ASN A 71 4.60 -20.11 -5.58
N ARG A 72 3.58 -19.26 -5.76
CA ARG A 72 3.70 -17.85 -6.16
C ARG A 72 3.22 -16.93 -5.05
N GLY A 73 3.65 -15.66 -5.10
CA GLY A 73 3.09 -14.65 -4.23
C GLY A 73 1.62 -14.42 -4.57
N LYS A 74 0.73 -14.59 -3.61
CA LYS A 74 -0.71 -14.33 -3.79
C LYS A 74 -0.97 -12.83 -3.69
N THR A 75 -1.92 -12.35 -4.50
CA THR A 75 -2.34 -10.94 -4.51
C THR A 75 -3.47 -10.75 -3.51
N ALA A 76 -3.29 -9.83 -2.57
CA ALA A 76 -4.37 -9.40 -1.66
C ALA A 76 -5.39 -8.57 -2.45
N ARG A 77 -6.67 -8.96 -2.38
CA ARG A 77 -7.79 -8.29 -3.06
C ARG A 77 -8.96 -8.08 -2.09
N GLY A 78 -9.31 -6.84 -1.81
CA GLY A 78 -10.36 -6.49 -0.85
C GLY A 78 -10.64 -4.98 -0.84
N ILE A 79 -11.55 -4.54 0.03
CA ILE A 79 -11.71 -3.10 0.29
C ILE A 79 -10.44 -2.57 0.94
N ILE A 80 -9.96 -3.24 1.98
CA ILE A 80 -8.63 -3.04 2.57
C ILE A 80 -7.77 -4.24 2.18
N ALA A 81 -6.80 -4.02 1.30
CA ALA A 81 -5.88 -5.04 0.80
C ALA A 81 -4.48 -4.81 1.36
N ILE A 82 -3.92 -5.82 2.03
CA ILE A 82 -2.58 -5.74 2.64
C ILE A 82 -1.73 -6.91 2.14
N GLY A 83 -0.61 -6.64 1.47
CA GLY A 83 0.29 -7.69 1.04
C GLY A 83 1.44 -7.22 0.15
N ARG A 84 2.28 -8.15 -0.33
CA ARG A 84 3.35 -7.81 -1.29
C ARG A 84 2.76 -7.16 -2.55
N TRP A 85 1.69 -7.77 -3.07
CA TRP A 85 0.85 -7.26 -4.14
C TRP A 85 -0.54 -7.02 -3.57
N ALA A 86 -0.98 -5.76 -3.55
CA ALA A 86 -2.26 -5.37 -2.97
C ALA A 86 -3.12 -4.61 -4.00
N VAL A 87 -4.37 -5.03 -4.17
CA VAL A 87 -5.34 -4.38 -5.06
C VAL A 87 -6.64 -4.15 -4.30
N GLY A 88 -7.04 -2.91 -4.09
CA GLY A 88 -8.23 -2.60 -3.29
C GLY A 88 -8.66 -1.15 -3.31
N VAL A 89 -9.62 -0.78 -2.46
CA VAL A 89 -9.95 0.63 -2.23
C VAL A 89 -8.80 1.29 -1.47
N VAL A 90 -8.39 0.67 -0.36
CA VAL A 90 -7.18 0.99 0.38
C VAL A 90 -6.20 -0.16 0.18
N ALA A 91 -5.12 0.10 -0.56
CA ALA A 91 -4.10 -0.90 -0.85
C ALA A 91 -2.80 -0.56 -0.11
N ILE A 92 -2.30 -1.50 0.71
CA ILE A 92 -1.06 -1.34 1.46
C ILE A 92 -0.12 -2.48 1.07
N GLY A 93 1.02 -2.14 0.50
CA GLY A 93 1.92 -3.16 -0.01
C GLY A 93 3.23 -2.67 -0.56
N GLN A 94 3.99 -3.58 -1.15
CA GLN A 94 5.22 -3.21 -1.84
C GLN A 94 4.89 -2.75 -3.25
N CYS A 95 3.96 -3.45 -3.90
CA CYS A 95 3.24 -3.01 -5.08
C CYS A 95 1.75 -2.86 -4.71
N ALA A 96 1.24 -1.64 -4.70
CA ALA A 96 -0.11 -1.31 -4.28
C ALA A 96 -0.88 -0.58 -5.39
N LEU A 97 -2.07 -1.06 -5.70
CA LEU A 97 -2.99 -0.43 -6.66
C LEU A 97 -4.34 -0.20 -5.97
N GLY A 98 -4.79 1.05 -5.89
CA GLY A 98 -6.08 1.31 -5.29
C GLY A 98 -6.61 2.73 -5.49
N ILE A 99 -7.70 3.04 -4.80
CA ILE A 99 -8.19 4.41 -4.71
C ILE A 99 -7.25 5.22 -3.84
N PHE A 100 -6.89 4.65 -2.69
CA PHE A 100 -5.80 5.07 -1.82
C PHE A 100 -4.74 3.97 -1.78
N ALA A 101 -3.49 4.33 -2.08
CA ALA A 101 -2.40 3.36 -2.12
C ALA A 101 -1.23 3.79 -1.22
N ILE A 102 -0.69 2.85 -0.45
CA ILE A 102 0.50 3.04 0.37
C ILE A 102 1.51 1.95 0.03
N GLY A 103 2.69 2.33 -0.45
CA GLY A 103 3.71 1.33 -0.79
C GLY A 103 5.00 1.83 -1.37
N GLN A 104 5.91 0.90 -1.69
CA GLN A 104 7.14 1.26 -2.41
C GLN A 104 6.84 1.68 -3.84
N PHE A 105 6.03 0.89 -4.54
CA PHE A 105 5.46 1.19 -5.84
C PHE A 105 3.94 1.26 -5.69
N ALA A 106 3.39 2.47 -5.78
CA ALA A 106 1.99 2.72 -5.51
C ALA A 106 1.33 3.46 -6.67
N ILE A 107 0.11 3.06 -7.00
CA ILE A 107 -0.78 3.81 -7.89
C ILE A 107 -2.10 4.00 -7.14
N GLY A 108 -2.35 5.24 -6.73
CA GLY A 108 -3.54 5.64 -5.99
C GLY A 108 -4.39 6.59 -6.82
N LEU A 109 -5.61 6.20 -7.20
CA LEU A 109 -6.46 7.04 -8.05
C LEU A 109 -6.70 8.43 -7.43
N LEU A 110 -7.15 8.49 -6.19
CA LEU A 110 -7.37 9.76 -5.48
C LEU A 110 -6.11 10.24 -4.77
N GLY A 111 -5.34 9.30 -4.22
CA GLY A 111 -4.08 9.67 -3.61
C GLY A 111 -3.36 8.53 -2.93
N GLY A 112 -2.28 8.87 -2.24
CA GLY A 112 -1.52 7.89 -1.50
C GLY A 112 -0.15 8.37 -1.07
N MET A 113 0.61 7.44 -0.50
CA MET A 113 1.99 7.70 -0.06
C MET A 113 2.94 6.58 -0.48
N GLY A 114 4.16 6.92 -0.93
CA GLY A 114 5.10 5.88 -1.33
C GLY A 114 6.51 6.33 -1.73
N GLN A 115 7.36 5.39 -2.10
CA GLN A 115 8.67 5.73 -2.68
C GLN A 115 8.51 6.19 -4.13
N PHE A 116 7.88 5.36 -4.95
CA PHE A 116 7.45 5.67 -6.31
C PHE A 116 5.93 5.65 -6.32
N ILE A 117 5.32 6.82 -6.51
CA ILE A 117 3.87 6.93 -6.44
C ILE A 117 3.29 7.78 -7.55
N LEU A 118 2.20 7.27 -8.13
CA LEU A 118 1.36 8.00 -9.08
C LEU A 118 -0.06 8.15 -8.53
N GLY A 119 -0.69 9.31 -8.76
CA GLY A 119 -2.06 9.53 -8.33
C GLY A 119 -2.56 10.96 -8.54
N THR A 120 -3.71 11.30 -7.96
CA THR A 120 -4.23 12.68 -8.04
C THR A 120 -3.56 13.61 -7.03
N VAL A 121 -3.52 13.19 -5.74
CA VAL A 121 -2.83 13.89 -4.65
C VAL A 121 -1.89 12.92 -3.95
N VAL A 122 -0.58 13.12 -4.05
CA VAL A 122 0.39 12.12 -3.60
C VAL A 122 1.55 12.70 -2.82
N VAL A 123 2.11 11.89 -1.92
CA VAL A 123 3.34 12.22 -1.20
C VAL A 123 4.35 11.08 -1.37
N GLY A 124 5.57 11.39 -1.82
CA GLY A 124 6.56 10.34 -2.01
C GLY A 124 7.95 10.81 -2.38
N GLN A 125 8.90 9.91 -2.50
CA GLN A 125 10.25 10.30 -2.95
C GLN A 125 10.24 10.70 -4.43
N PHE A 126 9.62 9.86 -5.27
CA PHE A 126 9.29 10.11 -6.67
C PHE A 126 7.78 10.15 -6.80
N ALA A 127 7.23 11.35 -6.81
CA ALA A 127 5.81 11.61 -6.73
C ALA A 127 5.30 12.23 -8.03
N GLY A 128 4.48 11.49 -8.78
CA GLY A 128 3.74 11.98 -9.93
C GLY A 128 2.27 12.18 -9.58
N GLY A 129 1.90 13.42 -9.29
CA GLY A 129 0.52 13.84 -9.04
C GLY A 129 -0.15 14.39 -10.30
N VAL A 130 -1.48 14.34 -10.36
CA VAL A 130 -2.24 15.15 -11.32
C VAL A 130 -2.44 16.56 -10.76
N LEU A 131 -3.01 16.65 -9.55
CA LEU A 131 -3.31 17.94 -8.90
C LEU A 131 -2.18 18.38 -7.99
N PHE A 132 -1.74 17.49 -7.10
CA PHE A 132 -0.72 17.82 -6.12
C PHE A 132 0.28 16.69 -5.88
N SER A 133 1.56 17.05 -5.79
CA SER A 133 2.61 16.12 -5.36
C SER A 133 3.58 16.79 -4.40
N LEU A 134 3.90 16.11 -3.31
CA LEU A 134 4.98 16.48 -2.39
C LEU A 134 6.07 15.41 -2.41
N GLY A 135 7.31 15.79 -2.68
CA GLY A 135 8.38 14.80 -2.76
C GLY A 135 9.79 15.32 -3.01
N GLN A 136 10.77 14.42 -3.12
CA GLN A 136 12.12 14.82 -3.54
C GLN A 136 12.11 15.16 -5.03
N PHE A 137 11.52 14.29 -5.83
CA PHE A 137 11.17 14.51 -7.23
C PHE A 137 9.66 14.56 -7.32
N ALA A 138 9.12 15.73 -7.65
CA ALA A 138 7.69 15.99 -7.65
C ALA A 138 7.24 16.52 -9.01
N ALA A 139 6.20 15.92 -9.58
CA ALA A 139 5.60 16.38 -10.83
C ALA A 139 4.08 16.39 -10.70
N ALA A 140 3.44 17.56 -10.83
CA ALA A 140 1.99 17.74 -10.78
C ALA A 140 1.59 19.16 -11.22
N TYR A 141 0.29 19.46 -11.30
CA TYR A 141 -0.20 20.83 -11.47
C TYR A 141 0.39 21.78 -10.41
N ALA A 142 0.29 21.40 -9.13
CA ALA A 142 0.97 22.06 -8.02
C ALA A 142 1.94 21.09 -7.33
N CYS A 143 3.22 21.42 -7.23
CA CYS A 143 4.18 20.53 -6.59
C CYS A 143 5.14 21.23 -5.63
N ILE A 144 5.53 20.48 -4.60
CA ILE A 144 6.52 20.90 -3.60
C ILE A 144 7.63 19.85 -3.56
N GLY A 145 8.89 20.27 -3.73
CA GLY A 145 9.99 19.31 -3.66
C GLY A 145 11.41 19.84 -3.78
N GLN A 146 12.39 18.94 -3.89
CA GLN A 146 13.75 19.37 -4.25
C GLN A 146 13.83 19.66 -5.75
N LEU A 147 13.31 18.75 -6.56
CA LEU A 147 13.15 18.86 -8.00
C LEU A 147 11.66 18.85 -8.33
N GLY A 148 11.17 19.93 -8.92
CA GLY A 148 9.76 20.13 -9.22
C GLY A 148 9.49 20.36 -10.71
N TYR A 149 8.44 19.73 -11.25
CA TYR A 149 7.93 19.99 -12.59
C TYR A 149 6.41 20.19 -12.55
N GLY A 150 5.89 21.31 -13.07
CA GLY A 150 4.47 21.62 -12.94
C GLY A 150 4.07 23.00 -13.44
N GLU A 151 2.83 23.40 -13.20
CA GLU A 151 2.38 24.78 -13.47
C GLU A 151 2.75 25.68 -12.29
N TYR A 152 2.43 25.25 -11.06
CA TYR A 152 2.81 25.88 -9.79
C TYR A 152 3.87 25.03 -9.09
N VAL A 153 5.10 25.54 -9.01
CA VAL A 153 6.23 24.78 -8.47
C VAL A 153 6.88 25.53 -7.31
N LEU A 154 6.93 24.90 -6.15
CA LEU A 154 7.78 25.31 -5.02
C LEU A 154 8.90 24.29 -4.86
N ALA A 155 10.09 24.59 -5.35
CA ALA A 155 11.18 23.62 -5.29
C ALA A 155 12.56 24.25 -5.12
N GLN A 156 13.57 23.48 -4.75
CA GLN A 156 14.95 23.98 -4.79
C GLN A 156 15.37 24.28 -6.24
N LEU A 157 14.98 23.40 -7.16
CA LEU A 157 15.11 23.57 -8.59
C LEU A 157 13.80 23.16 -9.27
N GLY A 158 13.10 24.14 -9.86
CA GLY A 158 11.77 23.95 -10.44
C GLY A 158 11.70 24.25 -11.94
N TRP A 159 10.78 23.59 -12.65
CA TRP A 159 10.44 23.92 -14.04
C TRP A 159 8.92 24.02 -14.19
N GLY A 160 8.46 25.16 -14.70
CA GLY A 160 7.03 25.45 -14.81
C GLY A 160 6.76 26.88 -15.27
N GLU A 161 5.49 27.25 -15.34
CA GLU A 161 5.05 28.62 -15.64
C GLU A 161 5.21 29.53 -14.42
N HIS A 162 4.78 29.04 -13.24
CA HIS A 162 4.83 29.76 -11.97
C HIS A 162 5.75 29.05 -10.99
N VAL A 163 7.01 29.49 -10.94
CA VAL A 163 8.06 28.86 -10.13
C VAL A 163 8.52 29.75 -8.97
N TRP A 164 8.56 29.16 -7.78
CA TRP A 164 9.32 29.65 -6.64
C TRP A 164 10.48 28.68 -6.38
N ASP A 165 11.68 29.09 -6.73
CA ASP A 165 12.90 28.34 -6.48
C ASP A 165 14.09 29.19 -6.01
N THR A 166 15.28 28.58 -5.94
CA THR A 166 16.50 29.26 -5.49
C THR A 166 17.04 30.31 -6.48
N ARG A 167 16.60 30.29 -7.73
CA ARG A 167 17.02 31.22 -8.79
C ARG A 167 16.13 32.45 -8.86
N GLY A 168 14.87 32.32 -8.47
CA GLY A 168 13.92 33.41 -8.44
C GLY A 168 12.56 33.02 -7.87
N VAL A 169 11.75 34.03 -7.57
CA VAL A 169 10.42 33.87 -7.01
C VAL A 169 9.41 34.59 -7.89
N ASP A 170 8.60 33.85 -8.62
CA ASP A 170 7.45 34.41 -9.35
C ASP A 170 6.43 34.98 -8.33
N PRO A 171 5.97 36.25 -8.48
CA PRO A 171 4.89 36.81 -7.68
C PRO A 171 3.62 35.94 -7.61
N ILE A 172 3.26 35.25 -8.69
CA ILE A 172 2.08 34.37 -8.75
C ILE A 172 2.32 33.12 -7.90
N ALA A 173 3.47 32.46 -8.07
CA ALA A 173 3.87 31.33 -7.23
C ALA A 173 3.95 31.73 -5.75
N LYS A 174 4.46 32.93 -5.45
CA LYS A 174 4.52 33.48 -4.09
C LYS A 174 3.15 33.69 -3.47
N ARG A 175 2.16 34.15 -4.24
CA ARG A 175 0.78 34.28 -3.76
C ARG A 175 0.13 32.92 -3.51
N PHE A 176 0.42 31.93 -4.36
CA PHE A 176 -0.11 30.58 -4.24
C PHE A 176 0.48 29.83 -3.04
N PHE A 177 1.81 29.80 -2.90
CA PHE A 177 2.51 29.06 -1.85
C PHE A 177 2.77 29.87 -0.57
N GLY A 178 2.70 31.20 -0.63
CA GLY A 178 2.96 32.09 0.52
C GLY A 178 2.16 31.73 1.78
N PRO A 179 0.86 31.40 1.69
CA PRO A 179 0.09 30.95 2.86
C PRO A 179 0.56 29.64 3.49
N LEU A 180 1.35 28.82 2.78
CA LEU A 180 1.86 27.53 3.27
C LEU A 180 3.17 27.66 4.05
N ILE A 181 3.85 28.81 3.95
CA ILE A 181 5.14 29.07 4.57
C ILE A 181 4.91 30.06 5.73
N PRO A 182 5.20 29.68 6.98
CA PRO A 182 5.03 30.56 8.14
C PRO A 182 6.00 31.75 8.12
#